data_AF-A0A5P9J8W9-F1
#
_entry.id   AF-A0A5P9J8W9-F1
#
_cell.length_a   1.000
_cell.length_b   1.000
_cell.length_c   1.000
_cell.angle_alpha   90.00
_cell.angle_beta   90.00
_cell.angle_gamma   90.00
#
_symmetry.space_group_name_H-M   'P 1'
#
loop_
_entity.id
_entity.type
_entity.pdbx_description
1 polymer ?
#
loop_
_entity_poly.entity_id
_entity_poly.type
_entity_poly.pdbx_seq_one_letter_code
_entity_poly.pdbx_strand_id
1 'polypeptide(L)'
;MLKHRGFPGRLPGTDLQFTVRRANPKGATPLTVRERYRDRRATDKQADEEFLYALIDHFGFDPFERGNLDAGRLSFLFKREVVAVDDPFDPADYEALLRVDEAAARASFPTIFAD
;
A
#
# COMPACT_ATOMS: atom_id res chain seq x y z
N MET A 1 14.62 -1.04 -7.31
CA MET A 1 13.18 -0.77 -7.27
C MET A 1 12.46 -1.52 -8.39
N LEU A 2 11.87 -2.66 -8.03
CA LEU A 2 10.98 -3.43 -8.90
C LEU A 2 9.81 -2.58 -9.42
N LYS A 3 9.34 -2.90 -10.64
CA LYS A 3 8.15 -2.29 -11.25
C LYS A 3 7.04 -3.33 -11.35
N HIS A 4 6.01 -3.18 -10.53
CA HIS A 4 4.83 -4.04 -10.54
C HIS A 4 4.00 -3.81 -11.79
N ARG A 5 4.27 -4.60 -12.84
CA ARG A 5 3.57 -4.51 -14.13
C ARG A 5 2.14 -5.03 -13.96
N GLY A 6 1.16 -4.25 -14.41
CA GLY A 6 -0.25 -4.59 -14.24
C GLY A 6 -0.88 -3.98 -12.98
N PHE A 7 -0.07 -3.52 -12.02
CA PHE A 7 -0.58 -2.79 -10.87
C PHE A 7 -1.10 -1.40 -11.30
N PRO A 8 -2.29 -0.96 -10.83
CA PRO A 8 -2.85 0.34 -11.21
C PRO A 8 -1.94 1.49 -10.78
N GLY A 9 -1.72 2.44 -11.68
CA GLY A 9 -0.79 3.56 -11.41
C GLY A 9 -1.33 4.61 -10.43
N ARG A 10 -2.66 4.75 -10.32
CA ARG A 10 -3.37 5.78 -9.54
C ARG A 10 -4.83 5.39 -9.34
N LEU A 11 -5.50 6.06 -8.40
CA LEU A 11 -6.95 6.02 -8.28
C LEU A 11 -7.61 6.68 -9.52
N PRO A 12 -8.50 5.97 -10.26
CA PRO A 12 -9.17 6.52 -11.44
C PRO A 12 -9.89 7.83 -11.17
N GLY A 13 -9.85 8.76 -12.13
CA GLY A 13 -10.49 10.07 -12.00
C GLY A 13 -9.80 11.06 -11.05
N THR A 14 -8.62 10.70 -10.50
CA THR A 14 -7.86 11.57 -9.59
C THR A 14 -6.37 11.61 -9.93
N ASP A 15 -5.63 12.48 -9.22
CA ASP A 15 -4.16 12.53 -9.28
C ASP A 15 -3.47 11.72 -8.17
N LEU A 16 -4.25 11.00 -7.34
CA LEU A 16 -3.72 10.18 -6.25
C LEU A 16 -2.98 8.96 -6.80
N GLN A 17 -1.66 9.03 -6.81
CA GLN A 17 -0.80 7.97 -7.33
C GLN A 17 -0.72 6.77 -6.37
N PHE A 18 -0.65 5.60 -6.96
CA PHE A 18 -0.44 4.33 -6.25
C PHE A 18 0.98 3.77 -6.49
N THR A 19 1.66 4.26 -7.53
CA THR A 19 3.05 3.87 -7.81
C THR A 19 3.93 5.07 -8.16
N VAL A 20 5.22 4.94 -7.89
CA VAL A 20 6.25 5.92 -8.24
C VAL A 20 6.93 5.58 -9.57
N ARG A 21 7.14 6.60 -10.40
CA ARG A 21 7.71 6.42 -11.75
C ARG A 21 9.22 6.23 -11.74
N ARG A 22 9.93 6.80 -10.76
CA ARG A 22 11.40 6.74 -10.66
C ARG A 22 11.81 6.40 -9.24
N ALA A 23 12.91 5.68 -9.09
CA ALA A 23 13.53 5.48 -7.79
C ALA A 23 14.14 6.80 -7.30
N ASN A 24 14.12 7.01 -5.99
CA ASN A 24 14.80 8.12 -5.36
C ASN A 24 16.28 7.74 -5.16
N PRO A 25 17.24 8.58 -5.61
CA PRO A 25 18.68 8.31 -5.43
C PRO A 25 19.11 8.11 -3.98
N LYS A 26 18.32 8.60 -3.01
CA LYS A 26 18.60 8.49 -1.57
C LYS A 26 17.93 7.28 -0.90
N GLY A 27 17.38 6.35 -1.68
CA GLY A 27 16.58 5.23 -1.17
C GLY A 27 15.09 5.55 -1.11
N ALA A 28 14.28 4.54 -0.81
CA ALA A 28 12.84 4.70 -0.78
C ALA A 28 12.41 5.60 0.37
N THR A 29 11.33 6.38 0.19
CA THR A 29 10.77 7.18 1.28
C THR A 29 10.38 6.26 2.45
N PRO A 30 10.88 6.46 3.68
CA PRO A 30 10.59 5.55 4.77
C PRO A 30 9.09 5.34 5.00
N LEU A 31 8.65 4.10 5.14
CA LEU A 31 7.29 3.79 5.57
C LEU A 31 7.08 4.21 7.02
N THR A 32 6.00 4.95 7.28
CA THR A 32 5.61 5.39 8.62
C THR A 32 4.18 4.96 8.91
N VAL A 33 3.83 4.79 10.19
CA VAL A 33 2.44 4.54 10.57
C VAL A 33 1.71 5.87 10.56
N ARG A 34 0.63 5.96 9.77
CA ARG A 34 -0.23 7.14 9.74
C ARG A 34 -1.56 6.91 10.45
N GLU A 35 -1.95 7.91 11.22
CA GLU A 35 -3.26 7.92 11.89
C GLU A 35 -4.38 8.18 10.88
N ARG A 36 -5.52 7.49 11.03
CA ARG A 36 -6.69 7.62 10.15
C ARG A 36 -7.79 8.39 10.85
N TYR A 37 -7.61 9.71 10.97
CA TYR A 37 -8.60 10.59 11.60
C TYR A 37 -9.93 10.61 10.84
N ARG A 38 -11.02 10.82 11.59
CA ARG A 38 -12.41 10.76 11.08
C ARG A 38 -12.71 11.82 10.02
N ASP A 39 -12.06 12.98 10.11
CA ASP A 39 -12.24 14.15 9.26
C ASP A 39 -11.46 14.09 7.93
N ARG A 40 -10.74 12.99 7.66
CA ARG A 40 -10.09 12.77 6.37
C ARG A 40 -11.08 12.92 5.22
N ARG A 41 -10.61 13.55 4.14
CA ARG A 41 -11.38 13.76 2.90
C ARG A 41 -11.88 12.42 2.36
N ALA A 42 -13.09 12.41 1.81
CA ALA A 42 -13.71 11.20 1.26
C ALA A 42 -12.82 10.53 0.20
N THR A 43 -12.24 11.31 -0.71
CA THR A 43 -11.33 10.82 -1.76
C THR A 43 -10.07 10.18 -1.19
N ASP A 44 -9.54 10.68 -0.08
CA ASP A 44 -8.38 10.07 0.58
C ASP A 44 -8.72 8.72 1.22
N LYS A 45 -9.93 8.59 1.77
CA LYS A 45 -10.43 7.31 2.31
C LYS A 45 -10.65 6.29 1.20
N GLN A 46 -11.27 6.73 0.10
CA GLN A 46 -11.46 5.90 -1.10
C GLN A 46 -10.11 5.44 -1.67
N ALA A 47 -9.11 6.31 -1.69
CA ALA A 47 -7.78 5.94 -2.17
C ALA A 47 -7.12 4.86 -1.31
N ASP A 48 -7.32 4.86 0.02
CA ASP A 48 -6.79 3.78 0.87
C ASP A 48 -7.49 2.45 0.59
N GLU A 49 -8.82 2.49 0.42
CA GLU A 49 -9.64 1.32 0.11
C GLU A 49 -9.28 0.69 -1.24
N GLU A 50 -9.25 1.50 -2.30
CA GLU A 50 -8.90 1.06 -3.65
C GLU A 50 -7.43 0.64 -3.77
N PHE A 51 -6.54 1.27 -3.02
CA PHE A 51 -5.14 0.84 -2.98
C PHE A 51 -5.00 -0.51 -2.31
N LEU A 52 -5.71 -0.77 -1.21
CA LEU A 52 -5.72 -2.08 -0.56
C LEU A 52 -6.36 -3.15 -1.47
N TYR A 53 -7.46 -2.83 -2.13
CA TYR A 53 -8.06 -3.71 -3.13
C TYR A 53 -7.05 -4.06 -4.23
N ALA A 54 -6.35 -3.08 -4.78
CA ALA A 54 -5.32 -3.31 -5.81
C ALA A 54 -4.16 -4.17 -5.30
N LEU A 55 -3.74 -4.04 -4.04
CA LEU A 55 -2.74 -4.93 -3.44
C LEU A 55 -3.24 -6.38 -3.42
N ILE A 56 -4.48 -6.61 -2.99
CA ILE A 56 -5.08 -7.95 -2.90
C ILE A 56 -5.32 -8.54 -4.29
N ASP A 57 -5.86 -7.78 -5.23
CA ASP A 57 -6.09 -8.22 -6.61
C ASP A 57 -4.78 -8.62 -7.30
N HIS A 58 -3.69 -7.87 -7.04
CA HIS A 58 -2.42 -8.08 -7.72
C HIS A 58 -1.51 -9.13 -7.04
N PHE A 59 -1.47 -9.17 -5.71
CA PHE A 59 -0.56 -10.01 -4.94
C PHE A 59 -1.26 -11.08 -4.09
N GLY A 60 -2.59 -11.02 -3.97
CA GLY A 60 -3.33 -11.79 -2.97
C GLY A 60 -2.89 -11.44 -1.55
N PHE A 61 -2.69 -12.46 -0.73
CA PHE A 61 -2.16 -12.35 0.63
C PHE A 61 -0.73 -12.88 0.77
N ASP A 62 -0.11 -13.25 -0.35
CA ASP A 62 1.27 -13.72 -0.37
C ASP A 62 2.25 -12.54 -0.17
N PRO A 63 3.48 -12.80 0.30
CA PRO A 63 4.52 -11.78 0.39
C PRO A 63 4.84 -11.17 -0.99
N PHE A 64 5.07 -9.86 -1.02
CA PHE A 64 5.50 -9.12 -2.19
C PHE A 64 6.59 -8.09 -1.85
N GLU A 65 7.50 -7.84 -2.79
CA GLU A 65 8.45 -6.73 -2.68
C GLU A 65 7.72 -5.40 -2.74
N ARG A 66 8.09 -4.46 -1.86
CA ARG A 66 7.57 -3.10 -1.88
C ARG A 66 7.66 -2.45 -3.28
N GLY A 67 8.80 -2.61 -3.96
CA GLY A 67 8.99 -2.16 -5.33
C GLY A 67 8.62 -0.68 -5.53
N ASN A 68 7.83 -0.40 -6.57
CA ASN A 68 7.43 0.95 -6.94
C ASN A 68 6.12 1.42 -6.30
N LEU A 69 5.60 0.75 -5.28
CA LEU A 69 4.40 1.19 -4.58
C LEU A 69 4.61 2.56 -3.90
N ASP A 70 3.58 3.41 -3.94
CA ASP A 70 3.64 4.74 -3.34
C ASP A 70 3.74 4.64 -1.81
N ALA A 71 4.81 5.22 -1.26
CA ALA A 71 5.08 5.18 0.18
C ALA A 71 3.99 5.93 0.98
N GLY A 72 3.42 6.99 0.39
CA GLY A 72 2.38 7.80 1.03
C GLY A 72 1.08 7.03 1.21
N ARG A 73 0.70 6.20 0.23
CA ARG A 73 -0.44 5.26 0.33
C ARG A 73 -0.13 4.08 1.24
N LEU A 74 1.01 3.40 1.05
CA LEU A 74 1.42 2.29 1.91
C LEU A 74 1.45 2.69 3.39
N SER A 75 1.92 3.89 3.73
CA SER A 75 2.00 4.38 5.12
C SER A 75 0.64 4.50 5.84
N PHE A 76 -0.48 4.59 5.11
CA PHE A 76 -1.81 4.58 5.73
C PHE A 76 -2.29 3.17 6.12
N LEU A 77 -1.72 2.13 5.48
CA LEU A 77 -2.06 0.72 5.71
C LEU A 77 -0.96 -0.03 6.50
N PHE A 78 0.23 0.54 6.59
CA PHE A 78 1.39 -0.11 7.19
C PHE A 78 1.23 -0.33 8.71
N LYS A 79 1.63 -1.52 9.18
CA LYS A 79 1.41 -2.05 10.54
C LYS A 79 -0.07 -2.17 10.93
N ARG A 80 -0.96 -2.20 9.92
CA ARG A 80 -2.40 -2.42 10.07
C ARG A 80 -2.80 -3.54 9.12
N GLU A 81 -3.24 -3.19 7.92
CA GLU A 81 -3.63 -4.14 6.87
C GLU A 81 -2.43 -4.61 6.04
N VAL A 82 -1.32 -3.86 6.02
CA VAL A 82 -0.06 -4.25 5.38
C VAL A 82 1.01 -4.38 6.46
N VAL A 83 1.64 -5.55 6.54
CA VAL A 83 2.65 -5.85 7.56
C VAL A 83 3.99 -6.21 6.91
N ALA A 84 5.08 -5.93 7.63
CA ALA A 84 6.42 -6.34 7.25
C ALA A 84 6.55 -7.87 7.35
N VAL A 85 7.24 -8.46 6.38
CA VAL A 85 7.62 -9.88 6.40
C VAL A 85 9.06 -10.04 6.88
N ASP A 86 9.93 -9.10 6.55
CA ASP A 86 11.34 -9.12 6.98
C ASP A 86 11.48 -8.84 8.48
N ASP A 87 12.47 -9.48 9.12
CA ASP A 87 12.93 -9.17 10.47
C ASP A 87 14.47 -9.31 10.54
N PRO A 88 15.23 -8.20 10.70
CA PRO A 88 14.75 -6.82 10.86
C PRO A 88 14.19 -6.22 9.55
N PHE A 89 13.16 -5.37 9.68
CA PHE A 89 12.55 -4.65 8.55
C PHE A 89 13.20 -3.28 8.31
N ASP A 90 13.64 -3.02 7.07
CA ASP A 90 14.07 -1.68 6.63
C ASP A 90 12.92 -0.91 5.95
N PRO A 91 12.37 0.15 6.58
CA PRO A 91 11.27 0.93 6.01
C PRO A 91 11.68 1.77 4.79
N ALA A 92 12.97 1.92 4.49
CA ALA A 92 13.51 2.71 3.39
C ALA A 92 14.06 1.85 2.23
N ASP A 93 13.91 0.53 2.32
CA ASP A 93 14.32 -0.38 1.27
C ASP A 93 13.18 -0.59 0.24
N TYR A 94 13.57 -0.69 -1.03
CA TYR A 94 12.68 -1.02 -2.15
C TYR A 94 12.44 -2.52 -2.30
N GLU A 95 13.35 -3.35 -1.78
CA GLU A 95 13.29 -4.81 -1.84
C GLU A 95 12.62 -5.41 -0.59
N ALA A 96 12.32 -4.57 0.41
CA ALA A 96 11.61 -4.99 1.63
C ALA A 96 10.31 -5.74 1.31
N LEU A 97 10.14 -6.89 1.94
CA LEU A 97 8.98 -7.74 1.78
C LEU A 97 7.85 -7.30 2.71
N LEU A 98 6.67 -7.16 2.11
CA LEU A 98 5.42 -6.82 2.76
C LEU A 98 4.40 -7.90 2.45
N ARG A 99 3.34 -8.00 3.26
CA ARG A 99 2.15 -8.80 2.94
C ARG A 99 0.90 -8.09 3.43
N VAL A 100 -0.23 -8.40 2.81
CA VAL A 100 -1.53 -8.01 3.34
C VAL A 100 -1.93 -8.98 4.46
N ASP A 101 -2.33 -8.46 5.62
CA ASP A 101 -2.98 -9.22 6.67
C ASP A 101 -4.48 -9.34 6.32
N GLU A 102 -4.90 -10.54 5.92
CA GLU A 102 -6.27 -10.79 5.47
C GLU A 102 -7.32 -10.44 6.55
N ALA A 103 -7.07 -10.81 7.81
CA ALA A 103 -8.02 -10.59 8.88
C ALA A 103 -8.19 -9.08 9.14
N ALA A 104 -7.08 -8.34 9.18
CA ALA A 104 -7.11 -6.89 9.35
C ALA A 104 -7.75 -6.17 8.15
N ALA A 105 -7.47 -6.63 6.93
CA ALA A 105 -8.06 -6.08 5.70
C ALA A 105 -9.58 -6.24 5.69
N ARG A 106 -10.09 -7.47 5.95
CA ARG A 106 -11.53 -7.76 6.01
C ARG A 106 -12.24 -6.97 7.10
N ALA A 107 -11.62 -6.80 8.26
CA ALA A 107 -12.20 -6.04 9.36
C ALA A 107 -12.26 -4.53 9.07
N SER A 108 -11.24 -4.00 8.38
CA SER A 108 -11.09 -2.55 8.15
C SER A 108 -11.82 -2.04 6.91
N PHE A 109 -11.91 -2.88 5.87
CA PHE A 109 -12.49 -2.53 4.57
C PHE A 109 -13.39 -3.68 4.10
N PRO A 110 -14.52 -3.95 4.76
CA PRO A 110 -15.37 -5.10 4.40
C PRO A 110 -15.98 -5.00 2.99
N THR A 111 -16.13 -3.79 2.46
CA THR A 111 -16.72 -3.48 1.16
C THR A 111 -15.93 -4.06 -0.02
N ILE A 112 -14.60 -4.14 0.07
CA ILE A 112 -13.78 -4.68 -1.03
C ILE A 112 -13.83 -6.22 -1.13
N PHE A 113 -14.53 -6.87 -0.20
CA PHE A 113 -14.75 -8.33 -0.15
C PHE A 113 -16.22 -8.72 -0.35
N ALA A 114 -17.10 -7.75 -0.58
CA ALA A 114 -18.50 -8.02 -0.88
C ALA A 114 -18.65 -8.26 -2.38
N ASP A 115 -19.31 -9.37 -2.74
CA ASP A 115 -19.71 -9.70 -4.12
C ASP A 115 -20.90 -8.85 -4.60
#